data_AF-A0A645HJC7-F1
#
_entry.id   AF-A0A645HJC7-F1
#
_cell.length_a   1.000
_cell.length_b   1.000
_cell.length_c   1.000
_cell.angle_alpha   90.00
_cell.angle_beta   90.00
_cell.angle_gamma   90.00
#
_symmetry.space_group_name_H-M   'P 1'
#
loop_
_entity.id
_entity.type
_entity.pdbx_description
1 polymer ?
#
loop_
_entity_poly.entity_id
_entity_poly.type
_entity_poly.pdbx_seq_one_letter_code
_entity_poly.pdbx_strand_id
1 'polypeptide(L)'
;MDIKVGGLSYTSPMRLTDTNEKIEKPQMPFSEFLKNSIYNVSDSQKHTQELTDLLIAGKLDNLHDLTIAAEVSSVNFQALVEVKNRVIDAYKEIMRIQV
;
A
#
# COMPACT_ATOMS: atom_id res chain seq x y z
N MET A 1 19.05 -40.81 48.79
CA MET A 1 18.19 -39.91 49.59
C MET A 1 19.03 -38.73 50.03
N ASP A 2 18.84 -37.57 49.42
CA ASP A 2 19.20 -36.27 49.98
C ASP A 2 18.36 -35.22 49.24
N ILE A 3 17.43 -34.59 49.95
CA ILE A 3 16.65 -33.45 49.45
C ILE A 3 17.33 -32.20 49.99
N LYS A 4 17.81 -31.33 49.10
CA LYS A 4 18.22 -29.97 49.43
C LYS A 4 17.31 -28.96 48.75
N VAL A 5 16.46 -28.37 49.58
CA VAL A 5 15.62 -27.20 49.34
C VAL A 5 16.46 -25.95 49.07
N GLY A 6 15.96 -25.09 48.19
CA GLY A 6 16.15 -23.63 48.27
C GLY A 6 17.54 -23.09 47.91
N GLY A 7 17.76 -22.83 46.63
CA GLY A 7 18.85 -21.97 46.16
C GLY A 7 18.39 -21.16 44.96
N LEU A 8 18.12 -19.88 45.18
CA LEU A 8 17.77 -18.89 44.16
C LEU A 8 18.82 -18.93 43.04
N SER A 9 18.47 -19.55 41.91
CA SER A 9 19.30 -19.51 40.71
C SER A 9 19.00 -18.21 39.99
N TYR A 10 19.89 -17.24 40.17
CA TYR A 10 19.96 -16.07 39.32
C TYR A 10 20.41 -16.46 37.91
N THR A 11 19.94 -15.67 36.95
CA THR A 11 20.50 -15.46 35.61
C THR A 11 20.16 -16.47 34.52
N SER A 12 19.36 -16.02 33.57
CA SER A 12 19.86 -15.73 32.23
C SER A 12 18.97 -14.64 31.63
N PRO A 13 19.48 -13.47 31.21
CA PRO A 13 18.69 -12.63 30.32
C PRO A 13 18.38 -13.47 29.09
N MET A 14 17.09 -13.55 28.72
CA MET A 14 16.67 -14.13 27.46
C MET A 14 17.53 -13.50 26.35
N ARG A 15 18.41 -14.29 25.73
CA ARG A 15 18.98 -13.91 24.44
C ARG A 15 17.79 -13.74 23.52
N LEU A 16 17.55 -12.50 23.09
CA LEU A 16 16.80 -12.24 21.86
C LEU A 16 17.53 -13.07 20.81
N THR A 17 16.96 -14.22 20.45
CA THR A 17 17.33 -14.88 19.22
C THR A 17 17.09 -13.84 18.15
N ASP A 18 18.15 -13.43 17.45
CA ASP A 18 18.06 -12.82 16.13
C ASP A 18 17.19 -13.75 15.28
N THR A 19 15.88 -13.55 15.35
CA THR A 19 14.97 -13.99 14.32
C THR A 19 15.31 -13.09 13.16
N ASN A 20 16.33 -13.49 12.42
CA ASN A 20 16.52 -13.13 11.03
C ASN A 20 15.35 -13.77 10.27
N GLU A 21 14.14 -13.26 10.54
CA GLU A 21 13.03 -13.32 9.61
C GLU A 21 13.61 -12.70 8.34
N LYS A 22 13.98 -13.58 7.41
CA LYS A 22 14.15 -13.18 6.03
C LYS A 22 12.90 -12.41 5.69
N ILE A 23 13.00 -11.09 5.69
CA ILE A 23 12.00 -10.23 5.09
C ILE A 23 11.98 -10.69 3.64
N GLU A 24 11.00 -11.53 3.30
CA GLU A 24 10.72 -11.91 1.94
C GLU A 24 10.53 -10.59 1.21
N LYS A 25 11.55 -10.20 0.44
CA LYS A 25 11.48 -9.01 -0.37
C LYS A 25 10.22 -9.17 -1.20
N PRO A 26 9.28 -8.19 -1.19
CA PRO A 26 8.13 -8.23 -2.05
C PRO A 26 8.62 -8.58 -3.46
N GLN A 27 8.13 -9.69 -4.01
CA GLN A 27 8.67 -10.21 -5.28
C GLN A 27 8.40 -9.27 -6.46
N MET A 28 7.56 -8.24 -6.26
CA MET A 28 7.30 -7.19 -7.23
C MET A 28 8.09 -5.92 -6.87
N PRO A 29 8.92 -5.40 -7.80
CA PRO A 29 9.53 -4.08 -7.67
C PRO A 29 8.45 -3.02 -7.39
N PHE A 30 8.69 -2.12 -6.44
CA PHE A 30 7.75 -1.02 -6.14
C PHE A 30 7.37 -0.20 -7.38
N SER A 31 8.30 -0.03 -8.34
CA SER A 31 8.01 0.63 -9.62
C SER A 31 6.94 -0.09 -10.42
N GLU A 32 6.88 -1.42 -10.37
CA GLU A 32 5.87 -2.21 -11.06
C GLU A 32 4.52 -2.12 -10.34
N PHE A 33 4.53 -2.19 -9.01
CA PHE A 33 3.32 -1.92 -8.20
C PHE A 33 2.74 -0.54 -8.50
N LEU A 34 3.56 0.52 -8.46
CA LEU A 34 3.14 1.89 -8.74
C LEU A 34 2.60 2.03 -10.18
N LYS A 35 3.28 1.41 -11.16
CA LYS A 35 2.84 1.41 -12.55
C LYS A 35 1.46 0.74 -12.67
N ASN A 36 1.26 -0.40 -12.02
CA ASN A 36 -0.03 -1.10 -11.99
C ASN A 36 -1.12 -0.27 -11.30
N SER A 37 -0.80 0.43 -10.20
CA SER A 37 -1.74 1.35 -9.55
C SER A 37 -2.16 2.50 -10.47
N ILE A 38 -1.24 3.09 -11.22
CA ILE A 38 -1.55 4.15 -12.20
C ILE A 38 -2.48 3.62 -13.30
N TYR A 39 -2.22 2.42 -13.82
CA TYR A 39 -3.11 1.81 -14.82
C TYR A 39 -4.51 1.55 -14.24
N ASN A 40 -4.61 1.04 -13.01
CA ASN A 40 -5.90 0.83 -12.35
C ASN A 40 -6.72 2.13 -12.22
N VAL A 41 -6.08 3.27 -11.91
CA VAL A 41 -6.77 4.57 -11.87
C VAL A 41 -7.22 4.99 -13.26
N SER A 42 -6.37 4.81 -14.28
CA SER A 42 -6.72 5.11 -15.67
C SER A 42 -7.91 4.26 -16.15
N ASP A 43 -7.94 2.98 -15.79
CA ASP A 43 -9.04 2.08 -16.14
C ASP A 43 -10.33 2.47 -15.40
N SER A 44 -10.23 2.84 -14.12
CA SER A 44 -11.36 3.36 -13.34
C SER A 44 -11.93 4.62 -13.97
N GLN A 45 -11.09 5.56 -14.42
CA GLN A 45 -11.54 6.77 -15.11
C GLN A 45 -12.23 6.47 -16.44
N LYS A 46 -11.68 5.53 -17.22
CA LYS A 46 -12.27 5.11 -18.48
C LYS A 46 -13.64 4.46 -18.27
N HIS A 47 -13.78 3.63 -17.24
CA HIS A 47 -15.06 3.04 -16.87
C HIS A 47 -16.10 4.11 -16.49
N THR A 48 -15.71 5.12 -15.71
CA THR A 48 -16.59 6.27 -15.40
C THR A 48 -16.99 7.03 -16.67
N GLN A 49 -16.09 7.20 -17.64
CA GLN A 49 -16.42 7.83 -18.93
C GLN A 49 -17.42 6.99 -19.73
N GLU A 50 -17.23 5.67 -19.82
CA GLU A 50 -18.18 4.78 -20.49
C GLU A 50 -19.58 4.84 -19.87
N LEU A 51 -19.66 4.84 -18.54
CA LEU A 51 -20.93 5.03 -17.82
C LEU A 51 -21.55 6.41 -18.10
N THR A 52 -20.72 7.46 -18.18
CA THR A 52 -21.18 8.81 -18.52
C THR A 52 -21.78 8.86 -19.92
N ASP A 53 -21.12 8.24 -20.89
CA ASP A 53 -21.59 8.18 -22.28
C ASP A 53 -22.90 7.41 -22.41
N LEU A 54 -23.02 6.28 -21.70
CA LEU A 54 -24.26 5.49 -21.64
C LEU A 54 -25.41 6.26 -21.00
N LEU A 55 -25.12 7.07 -19.99
CA LEU A 55 -26.09 7.95 -19.34
C LEU A 55 -26.58 9.05 -20.28
N ILE A 56 -25.65 9.76 -20.94
CA ILE A 56 -25.98 10.81 -21.91
C ILE A 56 -26.78 10.25 -23.08
N ALA A 57 -26.47 9.01 -23.51
CA ALA A 57 -27.21 8.29 -24.54
C ALA A 57 -28.61 7.83 -24.10
N GLY A 58 -29.01 8.08 -22.85
CA GLY A 58 -30.31 7.68 -22.29
C GLY A 58 -30.47 6.16 -22.13
N LYS A 59 -29.38 5.41 -22.15
CA LYS A 59 -29.36 3.93 -22.04
C LYS A 59 -28.97 3.43 -20.65
N LEU A 60 -28.60 4.31 -19.74
CA LEU A 60 -28.22 3.96 -18.37
C LEU A 60 -29.36 4.31 -17.41
N ASP A 61 -30.01 3.29 -16.85
CA ASP A 61 -31.01 3.45 -15.77
C ASP A 61 -30.35 3.81 -14.42
N ASN A 62 -29.06 3.50 -14.25
CA ASN A 62 -28.34 3.62 -12.98
C ASN A 62 -27.41 4.83 -12.93
N LEU A 63 -27.99 6.02 -12.70
CA LEU A 63 -27.25 7.23 -12.28
C LEU A 63 -26.37 6.99 -11.03
N HIS A 64 -26.80 6.08 -10.16
CA HIS A 64 -26.11 5.76 -8.91
C HIS A 64 -24.72 5.14 -9.16
N ASP A 65 -24.63 4.21 -10.12
CA ASP A 65 -23.39 3.51 -10.45
C ASP A 65 -22.33 4.48 -11.00
N LEU A 66 -22.74 5.44 -11.84
CA LEU A 66 -21.85 6.49 -12.31
C LEU A 66 -21.32 7.35 -11.16
N THR A 67 -22.21 7.77 -10.25
CA THR A 67 -21.84 8.64 -9.13
C THR A 67 -20.88 7.93 -8.18
N ILE A 68 -21.11 6.65 -7.90
CA ILE A 68 -20.18 5.82 -7.11
C ILE A 68 -18.85 5.67 -7.82
N ALA A 69 -18.86 5.31 -9.11
CA ALA A 69 -17.63 5.13 -9.88
C ALA A 69 -16.80 6.42 -9.94
N ALA A 70 -17.47 7.58 -10.08
CA ALA A 70 -16.82 8.88 -10.05
C ALA A 70 -16.18 9.19 -8.68
N GLU A 71 -16.88 8.90 -7.59
CA GLU A 71 -16.35 9.10 -6.23
C GLU A 71 -15.15 8.20 -5.97
N VAL A 72 -15.26 6.91 -6.30
CA VAL A 72 -14.15 5.93 -6.18
C VAL A 72 -12.94 6.38 -7.00
N SER A 73 -13.16 6.82 -8.25
CA SER A 73 -12.07 7.32 -9.10
C SER A 73 -11.41 8.57 -8.51
N SER A 74 -12.17 9.47 -7.90
CA SER A 74 -11.66 10.68 -7.25
C SER A 74 -10.77 10.35 -6.06
N VAL A 75 -11.24 9.47 -5.16
CA VAL A 75 -10.47 9.02 -3.99
C VAL A 75 -9.19 8.30 -4.42
N ASN A 76 -9.28 7.42 -5.42
CA ASN A 76 -8.11 6.70 -5.93
C ASN A 76 -7.07 7.65 -6.55
N PHE A 77 -7.51 8.69 -7.25
CA PHE A 77 -6.61 9.71 -7.79
C PHE A 77 -5.91 10.50 -6.68
N GLN A 78 -6.64 10.90 -5.64
CA GLN A 78 -6.04 11.58 -4.48
C GLN A 78 -4.96 10.73 -3.81
N ALA A 79 -5.24 9.43 -3.59
CA ALA A 79 -4.27 8.49 -3.07
C ALA A 79 -3.02 8.39 -3.97
N LEU A 80 -3.20 8.38 -5.29
CA LEU A 80 -2.08 8.36 -6.25
C LEU A 80 -1.21 9.63 -6.16
N VAL A 81 -1.83 10.80 -6.02
CA VAL A 81 -1.10 12.07 -5.85
C VAL A 81 -0.24 12.03 -4.59
N GLU A 82 -0.77 11.52 -3.49
CA GLU A 82 -0.01 11.33 -2.24
C GLU A 82 1.18 10.38 -2.44
N VAL A 83 0.97 9.23 -3.10
CA VAL A 83 2.06 8.30 -3.41
C VAL A 83 3.11 8.96 -4.29
N LYS A 84 2.70 9.70 -5.34
CA LYS A 84 3.61 10.44 -6.23
C LYS A 84 4.44 11.48 -5.46
N ASN A 85 3.83 12.20 -4.51
CA ASN A 85 4.55 13.13 -3.65
C ASN A 85 5.57 12.41 -2.78
N ARG A 86 5.18 11.30 -2.13
CA ARG A 86 6.08 10.48 -1.30
C ARG A 86 7.28 9.92 -2.08
N VAL A 87 7.08 9.51 -3.33
CA VAL A 87 8.17 9.03 -4.20
C VAL A 87 9.15 10.14 -4.54
N ILE A 88 8.65 11.34 -4.87
CA ILE A 88 9.49 12.51 -5.12
C ILE A 88 10.29 12.89 -3.88
N ASP A 89 9.65 12.85 -2.70
CA ASP A 89 10.32 13.18 -1.44
C ASP A 89 11.36 12.12 -1.05
N ALA A 90 11.07 10.84 -1.25
CA ALA A 90 12.04 9.76 -1.05
C ALA A 90 13.26 9.91 -1.98
N TYR A 91 13.04 10.29 -3.25
CA TYR A 91 14.13 10.59 -4.17
C TYR A 91 14.99 11.77 -3.70
N LYS A 92 14.36 12.87 -3.24
CA LYS A 92 15.07 14.02 -2.68
C LYS A 92 15.86 13.66 -1.42
N GLU A 93 15.32 12.81 -0.56
CA GLU A 93 15.99 12.40 0.68
C GLU A 93 17.24 11.55 0.39
N ILE A 94 17.17 10.61 -0.55
CA ILE A 94 18.34 9.84 -1.01
C ILE A 94 19.44 10.78 -1.54
N MET A 95 19.08 11.82 -2.28
CA MET A 95 20.04 12.82 -2.77
C MET A 95 20.68 13.63 -1.64
N ARG A 96 20.00 13.84 -0.50
CA ARG A 96 20.53 14.55 0.67
C ARG A 96 21.47 13.69 1.52
N ILE A 97 21.40 12.36 1.41
CA ILE A 97 22.31 11.44 2.12
C ILE A 97 23.72 11.45 1.52
N GLN A 98 23.88 11.86 0.25
CA GLN A 98 25.15 11.78 -0.50
C GLN A 98 25.96 13.09 -0.56
N VAL A 99 25.72 14.06 0.33
CA VAL A 99 26.60 15.23 0.50
C VAL A 99 27.38 15.17 1.81
#